data_AF-A0AA35WV53-F1
#
_entry.id   AF-A0AA35WV53-F1
#
_cell.length_a   1.000
_cell.length_b   1.000
_cell.length_c   1.000
_cell.angle_alpha   90.00
_cell.angle_beta   90.00
_cell.angle_gamma   90.00
#
_symmetry.space_group_name_H-M   'P 1'
#
loop_
_entity.id
_entity.type
_entity.pdbx_description
1 polymer ?
#
loop_
_entity_poly.entity_id
_entity_poly.type
_entity_poly.pdbx_seq_one_letter_code
_entity_poly.pdbx_strand_id
1 'polypeptide(L)'
;MDRRPFLLSSVLLRQNPHNVHEWLKRVKLFEDKPREVINTFTEAVQTVSMDQAVGKVHSLWTSFAKFYEEKGQLAEARVVFEKATRVPFRNVDDLATVWCEYAEMELRHEFYDKALQLMQRATAMPTKRAAYHDKSEPVQNRLFRSLKVWSMYADLEESLGTVDSTKAVYNRIVDLKIATPQIIINYALFLEENNFFEEAFKAYEHGVSLFKWPHVFDIWNTYLTKFIKRYV
;
A
#
# COMPACT_ATOMS: atom_id res chain seq x y z
N MET A 1 -17.05 32.11 -21.03
CA MET A 1 -16.05 31.19 -20.45
C MET A 1 -15.60 31.76 -19.12
N ASP A 2 -16.25 31.34 -18.04
CA ASP A 2 -16.09 31.94 -16.71
C ASP A 2 -14.71 31.67 -16.13
N ARG A 3 -13.82 32.68 -16.17
CA ARG A 3 -12.46 32.64 -15.57
C ARG A 3 -12.47 32.65 -14.03
N ARG A 4 -13.66 32.79 -13.42
CA ARG A 4 -13.86 32.94 -11.98
C ARG A 4 -13.33 31.74 -11.15
N PRO A 5 -13.53 30.47 -11.55
CA PRO A 5 -12.99 29.31 -10.81
C PRO A 5 -11.46 29.23 -10.87
N PHE A 6 -10.85 29.61 -12.00
CA PHE A 6 -9.40 29.65 -12.16
C PHE A 6 -8.74 30.73 -11.30
N LEU A 7 -9.36 31.91 -11.23
CA LEU A 7 -8.89 33.00 -10.38
C LEU A 7 -9.07 32.65 -8.90
N LEU A 8 -10.20 32.08 -8.51
CA LEU A 8 -10.45 31.67 -7.13
C LEU A 8 -9.43 30.61 -6.65
N SER A 9 -9.19 29.57 -7.45
CA SER A 9 -8.16 28.55 -7.14
C SER A 9 -6.75 29.15 -7.11
N SER A 10 -6.42 30.11 -7.98
CA SER A 10 -5.12 30.79 -7.95
C SER A 10 -4.90 31.66 -6.71
N VAL A 11 -5.96 32.30 -6.21
CA VAL A 11 -5.91 33.13 -4.99
C VAL A 11 -5.80 32.23 -3.75
N LEU A 12 -6.55 31.13 -3.71
CA LEU A 12 -6.48 30.16 -2.61
C LEU A 12 -5.12 29.46 -2.54
N LEU A 13 -4.50 29.12 -3.68
CA LEU A 13 -3.16 28.55 -3.72
C LEU A 13 -2.05 29.57 -3.39
N ARG A 14 -2.28 30.87 -3.62
CA ARG A 14 -1.38 31.93 -3.12
C ARG A 14 -1.50 32.10 -1.61
N GLN A 15 -2.68 31.89 -1.03
CA GLN A 15 -2.89 31.97 0.40
C GLN A 15 -2.37 30.73 1.14
N ASN A 16 -2.61 29.53 0.58
CA ASN A 16 -2.19 28.26 1.16
C ASN A 16 -1.56 27.34 0.08
N PRO A 17 -0.29 27.55 -0.26
CA PRO A 17 0.42 26.76 -1.28
C PRO A 17 0.49 25.26 -0.95
N HIS A 18 0.38 24.91 0.33
CA HIS A 18 0.53 23.54 0.83
C HIS A 18 -0.79 22.76 0.94
N ASN A 19 -1.91 23.32 0.49
CA ASN A 19 -3.21 22.63 0.52
C ASN A 19 -3.39 21.72 -0.70
N VAL A 20 -3.27 20.42 -0.47
CA VAL A 20 -3.37 19.40 -1.53
C VAL A 20 -4.76 19.36 -2.17
N HIS A 21 -5.82 19.65 -1.41
CA HIS A 21 -7.19 19.58 -1.91
C HIS A 21 -7.49 20.66 -2.96
N GLU A 22 -6.93 21.85 -2.79
CA GLU A 22 -7.10 22.95 -3.76
C GLU A 22 -6.29 22.72 -5.04
N TRP A 23 -5.12 22.08 -4.95
CA TRP A 23 -4.38 21.62 -6.14
C TRP A 23 -5.18 20.58 -6.93
N LEU A 24 -5.81 19.62 -6.25
CA LEU A 24 -6.66 18.61 -6.91
C LEU A 24 -7.89 19.22 -7.57
N LYS A 25 -8.55 20.21 -6.92
CA LYS A 25 -9.65 20.95 -7.55
C LYS A 25 -9.18 21.71 -8.78
N ARG A 26 -8.00 22.34 -8.73
CA ARG A 26 -7.42 23.04 -9.86
C ARG A 26 -7.17 22.10 -11.04
N VAL A 27 -6.67 20.90 -10.78
CA VAL A 27 -6.48 19.88 -11.82
C VAL A 27 -7.80 19.53 -12.51
N LYS A 28 -8.88 19.30 -11.75
CA LYS A 28 -10.21 19.02 -12.32
C LYS A 28 -10.74 20.16 -13.21
N LEU A 29 -10.39 21.41 -12.87
CA LEU A 29 -10.75 22.56 -13.71
C LEU A 29 -10.01 22.62 -15.05
N PHE A 30 -8.88 21.91 -15.19
CA PHE A 30 -8.07 21.87 -16.41
C PHE A 30 -8.22 20.56 -17.20
N GLU A 31 -9.23 19.72 -16.91
CA GLU A 31 -9.45 18.41 -17.56
C GLU A 31 -9.37 18.47 -19.10
N ASP A 32 -9.85 19.56 -19.72
CA ASP A 32 -9.84 19.76 -21.18
C ASP A 32 -8.43 20.01 -21.78
N LYS A 33 -7.41 20.28 -20.95
CA LYS A 33 -6.07 20.68 -21.39
C LYS A 33 -4.96 19.83 -20.78
N PRO A 34 -4.58 18.73 -21.45
CA PRO A 34 -3.52 17.81 -21.06
C PRO A 34 -2.21 18.44 -20.57
N ARG A 35 -1.74 19.51 -21.22
CA ARG A 35 -0.46 20.17 -20.92
C ARG A 35 -0.53 21.06 -19.68
N GLU A 36 -1.65 21.75 -19.49
CA GLU A 36 -1.83 22.65 -18.34
C GLU A 36 -1.96 21.81 -17.06
N VAL A 37 -2.62 20.65 -17.12
CA VAL A 37 -2.69 19.70 -15.99
C VAL A 37 -1.31 19.19 -15.55
N ILE A 38 -0.43 18.83 -16.50
CA ILE A 38 0.93 18.36 -16.14
C ILE A 38 1.72 19.48 -15.46
N ASN A 39 1.62 20.71 -15.98
CA ASN A 39 2.29 21.85 -15.37
C ASN A 39 1.76 22.12 -13.97
N THR A 40 0.44 22.09 -13.75
CA THR A 40 -0.14 22.30 -12.42
C THR A 40 0.25 21.20 -11.44
N PHE A 41 0.31 19.93 -11.86
CA PHE A 41 0.81 18.85 -11.00
C PHE A 41 2.30 18.99 -10.69
N THR A 42 3.11 19.39 -11.67
CA THR A 42 4.55 19.58 -11.48
C THR A 42 4.81 20.74 -10.51
N GLU A 43 4.10 21.86 -10.69
CA GLU A 43 4.12 23.00 -9.78
C GLU A 43 3.65 22.58 -8.37
N ALA A 44 2.57 21.81 -8.25
CA ALA A 44 2.06 21.31 -6.98
C ALA A 44 3.10 20.45 -6.24
N VAL A 45 3.75 19.52 -6.94
CA VAL A 45 4.78 18.66 -6.35
C VAL A 45 6.01 19.46 -5.90
N GLN A 46 6.35 20.54 -6.62
CA GLN A 46 7.48 21.41 -6.26
C GLN A 46 7.15 22.38 -5.11
N THR A 47 5.91 22.84 -4.99
CA THR A 47 5.48 23.83 -3.99
C THR A 47 4.98 23.22 -2.68
N VAL A 48 4.46 22.00 -2.70
CA VAL A 48 3.96 21.34 -1.49
C VAL A 48 5.13 20.76 -0.69
N SER A 49 5.65 21.57 0.24
CA SER A 49 6.55 21.10 1.29
C SER A 49 5.84 20.14 2.24
N MET A 50 6.39 18.93 2.41
CA MET A 50 5.74 17.84 3.15
C MET A 50 5.59 18.08 4.65
N ASP A 51 6.45 18.91 5.25
CA ASP A 51 6.36 19.27 6.66
C ASP A 51 5.16 20.18 6.97
N GLN A 52 4.71 20.94 5.97
CA GLN A 52 3.65 21.95 6.08
C GLN A 52 2.39 21.59 5.27
N ALA A 53 2.39 20.42 4.62
CA ALA A 53 1.28 19.96 3.80
C ALA A 53 0.00 19.80 4.62
N VAL A 54 -1.04 20.54 4.23
CA VAL A 54 -2.39 20.41 4.78
C VAL A 54 -3.17 19.51 3.83
N GLY A 55 -3.25 18.23 4.17
CA GLY A 55 -3.94 17.21 3.39
C GLY A 55 -3.09 15.98 3.10
N LYS A 56 -3.67 15.06 2.33
CA LYS A 56 -3.07 13.77 1.99
C LYS A 56 -2.15 13.92 0.77
N VAL A 57 -0.85 14.10 0.99
CA VAL A 57 0.15 14.25 -0.08
C VAL A 57 0.15 13.04 -1.03
N HIS A 58 -0.11 11.83 -0.52
CA HIS A 58 -0.23 10.63 -1.36
C HIS A 58 -1.32 10.77 -2.43
N SER A 59 -2.44 11.46 -2.14
CA SER A 59 -3.53 11.64 -3.09
C SER A 59 -3.14 12.50 -4.30
N LEU A 60 -2.17 13.41 -4.14
CA LEU A 60 -1.63 14.20 -5.25
C LEU A 60 -0.84 13.30 -6.21
N TRP A 61 0.03 12.45 -5.67
CA TRP A 61 0.84 11.54 -6.47
C TRP A 61 -0.01 10.46 -7.15
N THR A 62 -1.01 9.90 -6.46
CA THR A 62 -1.89 8.89 -7.05
C THR A 62 -2.78 9.47 -8.16
N SER A 63 -3.31 10.68 -7.97
CA SER A 63 -4.07 11.37 -9.03
C SER A 63 -3.19 11.76 -10.22
N PHE A 64 -1.95 12.19 -9.99
CA PHE A 64 -1.02 12.49 -11.07
C PHE A 64 -0.69 11.24 -11.90
N ALA A 65 -0.50 10.10 -11.25
CA ALA A 65 -0.26 8.84 -11.94
C ALA A 65 -1.50 8.31 -12.68
N LYS A 66 -2.70 8.39 -12.08
CA LYS A 66 -3.97 8.03 -12.73
C LYS A 66 -4.22 8.85 -13.99
N PHE A 67 -3.84 10.14 -13.98
CA PHE A 67 -3.93 10.98 -15.16
C PHE A 67 -3.01 10.54 -16.32
N TYR A 68 -1.82 9.99 -16.02
CA TYR A 68 -0.97 9.38 -17.05
C TYR A 68 -1.51 8.02 -17.51
N GLU A 69 -2.10 7.25 -16.60
CA GLU A 69 -2.77 5.98 -16.87
C GLU A 69 -3.93 6.14 -17.86
N GLU A 70 -4.82 7.12 -17.63
CA GLU A 70 -5.94 7.44 -18.52
C GLU A 70 -5.51 7.81 -19.95
N LYS A 71 -4.30 8.36 -20.09
CA LYS A 71 -3.70 8.72 -21.39
C LYS A 71 -2.90 7.58 -22.03
N GLY A 72 -2.85 6.41 -21.40
CA GLY A 72 -2.07 5.26 -21.86
C GLY A 72 -0.54 5.43 -21.72
N GLN A 73 -0.07 6.43 -20.98
CA GLN A 73 1.36 6.71 -20.79
C GLN A 73 1.91 5.99 -19.55
N LEU A 74 1.90 4.66 -19.60
CA LEU A 74 2.31 3.81 -18.46
C LEU A 74 3.76 4.02 -18.03
N ALA A 75 4.66 4.27 -18.99
CA ALA A 75 6.06 4.55 -18.68
C ALA A 75 6.23 5.80 -17.80
N GLU A 76 5.49 6.87 -18.11
CA GLU A 76 5.53 8.11 -17.33
C GLU A 76 4.84 7.93 -15.97
N ALA A 77 3.73 7.19 -15.93
CA ALA A 77 3.06 6.85 -14.67
C ALA A 77 4.01 6.10 -13.71
N ARG A 78 4.81 5.15 -14.22
CA ARG A 78 5.85 4.46 -13.44
C ARG A 78 6.92 5.42 -12.93
N VAL A 79 7.40 6.35 -13.76
CA VAL A 79 8.39 7.36 -13.34
C VAL A 79 7.84 8.25 -12.23
N VAL A 80 6.56 8.63 -12.32
CA VAL A 80 5.87 9.39 -11.27
C VAL A 80 5.79 8.60 -9.98
N PHE A 81 5.39 7.33 -10.02
CA PHE A 81 5.35 6.48 -8.83
C PHE A 81 6.74 6.24 -8.25
N GLU A 82 7.77 5.96 -9.06
CA GLU A 82 9.15 5.82 -8.59
C GLU A 82 9.65 7.09 -7.89
N LYS A 83 9.34 8.27 -8.43
CA LYS A 83 9.61 9.54 -7.75
C LYS A 83 8.86 9.62 -6.43
N ALA A 84 7.57 9.27 -6.40
CA ALA A 84 6.77 9.27 -5.19
C ALA A 84 7.34 8.33 -4.11
N THR A 85 7.85 7.15 -4.46
CA THR A 85 8.44 6.22 -3.46
C THR A 85 9.70 6.77 -2.79
N ARG A 86 10.46 7.63 -3.48
CA ARG A 86 11.70 8.26 -2.96
C ARG A 86 11.42 9.45 -2.05
N VAL A 87 10.22 9.98 -2.09
CA VAL A 87 9.81 11.17 -1.35
C VAL A 87 9.61 10.83 0.13
N PRO A 88 10.23 11.56 1.08
CA PRO A 88 10.09 11.31 2.51
C PRO A 88 8.72 11.77 3.02
N PHE A 89 7.73 10.88 2.98
CA PHE A 89 6.42 11.15 3.59
C PHE A 89 6.52 11.30 5.11
N ARG A 90 5.54 11.99 5.70
CA ARG A 90 5.42 12.13 7.16
C ARG A 90 4.93 10.84 7.82
N ASN A 91 4.00 10.13 7.17
CA ASN A 91 3.39 8.91 7.70
C ASN A 91 3.78 7.70 6.83
N VAL A 92 3.99 6.55 7.48
CA VAL A 92 4.26 5.27 6.81
C VAL A 92 3.07 4.81 5.97
N ASP A 93 1.85 5.04 6.47
CA ASP A 93 0.62 4.66 5.77
C ASP A 93 0.42 5.42 4.45
N ASP A 94 0.89 6.68 4.38
CA ASP A 94 0.84 7.47 3.14
C ASP A 94 1.81 6.92 2.08
N LEU A 95 2.96 6.40 2.48
CA LEU A 95 3.86 5.72 1.56
C LEU A 95 3.29 4.36 1.15
N ALA A 96 2.72 3.61 2.10
CA ALA A 96 2.10 2.31 1.84
C ALA A 96 0.96 2.42 0.81
N THR A 97 0.12 3.46 0.88
CA THR A 97 -0.96 3.66 -0.10
C THR A 97 -0.41 3.93 -1.50
N VAL A 98 0.70 4.67 -1.64
CA VAL A 98 1.35 4.90 -2.94
C VAL A 98 1.86 3.58 -3.55
N TRP A 99 2.48 2.72 -2.74
CA TRP A 99 2.93 1.40 -3.20
C TRP A 99 1.77 0.49 -3.61
N CYS A 100 0.69 0.46 -2.82
CA CYS A 100 -0.52 -0.30 -3.17
C CYS A 100 -1.12 0.19 -4.49
N GLU A 101 -1.27 1.50 -4.68
CA GLU A 101 -1.83 2.08 -5.91
C GLU A 101 -0.92 1.83 -7.13
N TYR A 102 0.40 1.81 -6.93
CA TYR A 102 1.34 1.44 -7.98
C TYR A 102 1.20 -0.04 -8.37
N ALA A 103 1.10 -0.94 -7.39
CA ALA A 103 0.85 -2.35 -7.65
C ALA A 103 -0.50 -2.56 -8.35
N GLU A 104 -1.57 -1.91 -7.89
CA GLU A 104 -2.89 -1.97 -8.53
C GLU A 104 -2.87 -1.49 -9.98
N MET A 105 -2.10 -0.44 -10.30
CA MET A 105 -1.94 0.01 -11.68
C MET A 105 -1.28 -1.06 -12.56
N GLU A 106 -0.22 -1.72 -12.09
CA GLU A 106 0.40 -2.82 -12.84
C GLU A 106 -0.55 -4.01 -13.02
N LEU A 107 -1.40 -4.31 -12.03
CA LEU A 107 -2.40 -5.37 -12.12
C LEU A 107 -3.51 -5.05 -13.12
N ARG A 108 -3.98 -3.80 -13.17
CA ARG A 108 -4.97 -3.36 -14.17
C ARG A 108 -4.48 -3.51 -15.61
N HIS A 109 -3.16 -3.46 -15.80
CA HIS A 109 -2.51 -3.63 -17.10
C HIS A 109 -1.92 -5.03 -17.31
N GLU A 110 -2.31 -6.02 -16.49
CA GLU A 110 -1.92 -7.43 -16.62
C GLU A 110 -0.40 -7.67 -16.49
N PHE A 111 0.36 -6.74 -15.91
CA PHE A 111 1.79 -6.89 -15.66
C PHE A 111 2.06 -7.53 -14.29
N TYR A 112 1.59 -8.77 -14.12
CA TYR A 112 1.63 -9.51 -12.86
C TYR A 112 3.05 -9.71 -12.30
N ASP A 113 4.02 -10.08 -13.15
CA ASP A 113 5.42 -10.28 -12.74
C ASP A 113 6.03 -9.00 -12.15
N LYS A 114 5.70 -7.85 -12.74
CA LYS A 114 6.21 -6.55 -12.27
C LYS A 114 5.53 -6.15 -10.98
N ALA A 115 4.24 -6.42 -10.82
CA ALA A 115 3.53 -6.18 -9.57
C ALA A 115 4.15 -7.00 -8.42
N LEU A 116 4.48 -8.27 -8.64
CA LEU A 116 5.17 -9.11 -7.65
C LEU A 116 6.56 -8.57 -7.31
N GLN A 117 7.39 -8.24 -8.31
CA GLN A 117 8.71 -7.64 -8.06
C GLN A 117 8.62 -6.31 -7.31
N LEU A 118 7.59 -5.51 -7.61
CA LEU A 118 7.34 -4.24 -6.96
C LEU A 118 6.99 -4.44 -5.48
N MET A 119 6.10 -5.38 -5.17
CA MET A 119 5.72 -5.70 -3.79
C MET A 119 6.85 -6.37 -3.01
N GLN A 120 7.66 -7.21 -3.65
CA GLN A 120 8.89 -7.75 -3.08
C GLN A 120 9.89 -6.64 -2.75
N ARG A 121 10.04 -5.63 -3.63
CA ARG A 121 10.90 -4.47 -3.36
C ARG A 121 10.36 -3.60 -2.23
N ALA A 122 9.04 -3.44 -2.13
CA ALA A 122 8.39 -2.69 -1.05
C ALA A 122 8.52 -3.37 0.32
N THR A 123 8.51 -4.71 0.33
CA THR A 123 8.61 -5.55 1.54
C THR A 123 10.04 -5.98 1.86
N ALA A 124 11.00 -5.68 0.99
CA ALA A 124 12.40 -5.99 1.20
C ALA A 124 12.89 -5.36 2.50
N MET A 125 13.40 -6.21 3.41
CA MET A 125 13.92 -5.72 4.68
C MET A 125 15.13 -4.82 4.45
N PRO A 126 15.10 -3.57 4.93
CA PRO A 126 16.26 -2.68 4.83
C PRO A 126 17.40 -3.22 5.72
N THR A 127 18.64 -3.02 5.28
CA THR A 127 19.85 -3.48 5.97
C THR A 127 20.00 -2.86 7.38
N LYS A 128 19.31 -1.75 7.66
CA LYS A 128 19.19 -1.12 8.97
C LYS A 128 17.76 -1.31 9.51
N ARG A 129 17.65 -2.01 10.63
CA ARG A 129 16.37 -2.27 11.31
C ARG A 129 15.98 -1.05 12.16
N ALA A 130 15.31 -0.08 11.54
CA ALA A 130 14.72 1.05 12.25
C ALA A 130 13.50 0.60 13.08
N ALA A 131 13.27 1.24 14.23
CA ALA A 131 12.02 1.07 14.96
C ALA A 131 10.87 1.81 14.23
N TYR A 132 9.69 1.19 14.19
CA TYR A 132 8.48 1.73 13.52
C TYR A 132 8.16 3.18 13.93
N HIS A 133 8.43 3.54 15.19
CA HIS A 133 8.09 4.85 15.77
C HIS A 133 9.27 5.84 15.82
N ASP A 134 10.47 5.46 15.34
CA ASP A 134 11.63 6.37 15.38
C ASP A 134 11.60 7.43 14.27
N LYS A 135 11.07 8.62 14.58
CA LYS A 135 10.86 9.72 13.61
C LYS A 135 12.17 10.25 13.01
N SER A 136 13.33 9.81 13.50
CA SER A 136 14.64 10.17 12.96
C SER A 136 14.99 9.42 11.68
N GLU A 137 14.39 8.25 11.44
CA GLU A 137 14.67 7.43 10.27
C GLU A 137 13.64 7.62 9.14
N PRO A 138 14.10 7.53 7.87
CA PRO A 138 13.22 7.72 6.71
C PRO A 138 12.09 6.69 6.71
N VAL A 139 10.91 7.14 6.31
CA VAL A 139 9.68 6.33 6.28
C VAL A 139 9.81 5.07 5.42
N GLN A 140 10.70 5.07 4.44
CA GLN A 140 11.08 3.90 3.65
C GLN A 140 11.62 2.74 4.50
N ASN A 141 12.38 3.05 5.56
CA ASN A 141 12.91 2.03 6.46
C ASN A 141 11.85 1.45 7.40
N ARG A 142 10.64 1.99 7.43
CA ARG A 142 9.53 1.51 8.25
C ARG A 142 8.43 0.84 7.43
N LEU A 143 8.48 0.98 6.10
CA LEU A 143 7.49 0.43 5.18
C LEU A 143 7.37 -1.10 5.30
N PHE A 144 8.49 -1.79 5.58
CA PHE A 144 8.50 -3.24 5.82
C PHE A 144 7.64 -3.67 7.01
N ARG A 145 7.22 -2.74 7.88
CA ARG A 145 6.30 -3.01 8.98
C ARG A 145 4.83 -2.67 8.69
N SER A 146 4.53 -2.11 7.51
CA SER A 146 3.16 -1.76 7.15
C SER A 146 2.39 -3.02 6.76
N LEU A 147 1.37 -3.35 7.57
CA LEU A 147 0.47 -4.47 7.31
C LEU A 147 -0.22 -4.36 5.94
N LYS A 148 -0.53 -3.14 5.50
CA LYS A 148 -1.28 -2.92 4.26
C LYS A 148 -0.52 -3.42 3.03
N VAL A 149 0.79 -3.17 2.99
CA VAL A 149 1.66 -3.65 1.90
C VAL A 149 1.79 -5.17 1.95
N TRP A 150 1.94 -5.74 3.15
CA TRP A 150 2.01 -7.19 3.31
C TRP A 150 0.71 -7.92 2.98
N SER A 151 -0.44 -7.35 3.32
CA SER A 151 -1.76 -7.91 2.95
C SER A 151 -1.90 -7.96 1.44
N MET A 152 -1.64 -6.84 0.76
CA MET A 152 -1.69 -6.79 -0.70
C MET A 152 -0.67 -7.75 -1.34
N TYR A 153 0.52 -7.91 -0.73
CA TYR A 153 1.52 -8.85 -1.24
C TYR A 153 1.08 -10.31 -1.06
N ALA A 154 0.44 -10.65 0.06
CA ALA A 154 -0.12 -11.96 0.31
C ALA A 154 -1.26 -12.28 -0.67
N ASP A 155 -2.20 -11.34 -0.86
CA ASP A 155 -3.32 -11.48 -1.81
C ASP A 155 -2.80 -11.71 -3.26
N LEU A 156 -1.68 -11.07 -3.61
CA LEU A 156 -1.02 -11.26 -4.90
C LEU A 156 -0.33 -12.62 -5.04
N GLU A 157 0.35 -13.08 -4.00
CA GLU A 157 1.01 -14.39 -4.01
C GLU A 157 -0.01 -15.54 -3.91
N GLU A 158 -1.17 -15.35 -3.27
CA GLU A 158 -2.27 -16.32 -3.30
C GLU A 158 -2.86 -16.48 -4.71
N SER A 159 -2.95 -15.39 -5.48
CA SER A 159 -3.55 -15.41 -6.82
C SER A 159 -2.59 -15.78 -7.95
N LEU A 160 -1.31 -15.42 -7.83
CA LEU A 160 -0.30 -15.56 -8.90
C LEU A 160 0.86 -16.48 -8.52
N GLY A 161 1.06 -16.72 -7.23
CA GLY A 161 2.25 -17.35 -6.70
C GLY A 161 2.18 -18.87 -6.60
N THR A 162 3.28 -19.43 -6.11
CA THR A 162 3.37 -20.85 -5.77
C THR A 162 3.06 -21.06 -4.29
N VAL A 163 2.59 -22.24 -3.90
CA VAL A 163 2.31 -22.55 -2.50
C VAL A 163 3.50 -22.24 -1.58
N ASP A 164 4.73 -22.50 -2.04
CA ASP A 164 5.94 -22.24 -1.27
C ASP A 164 6.28 -20.75 -1.14
N SER A 165 6.06 -19.95 -2.19
CA SER A 165 6.28 -18.50 -2.13
C SER A 165 5.26 -17.84 -1.20
N THR A 166 3.99 -18.21 -1.30
CA THR A 166 2.91 -17.75 -0.43
C THR A 166 3.18 -18.11 1.03
N LYS A 167 3.60 -19.35 1.32
CA LYS A 167 4.06 -19.77 2.66
C LYS A 167 5.19 -18.88 3.19
N ALA A 168 6.19 -18.59 2.37
CA ALA A 168 7.31 -17.74 2.77
C ALA A 168 6.86 -16.30 3.11
N VAL A 169 5.87 -15.76 2.39
CA VAL A 169 5.28 -14.44 2.69
C VAL A 169 4.56 -14.45 4.03
N TYR A 170 3.67 -15.42 4.26
CA TYR A 170 2.94 -15.52 5.53
C TYR A 170 3.86 -15.73 6.73
N ASN A 171 4.87 -16.60 6.60
CA ASN A 171 5.87 -16.80 7.65
C ASN A 171 6.61 -15.50 7.98
N ARG A 172 6.96 -14.68 6.98
CA ARG A 172 7.58 -13.36 7.23
C ARG A 172 6.65 -12.39 7.96
N ILE A 173 5.35 -12.37 7.64
CA ILE A 173 4.37 -11.50 8.32
C ILE A 173 4.26 -11.88 9.81
N VAL A 174 4.27 -13.19 10.06
CA VAL A 174 4.23 -13.79 11.39
C VAL A 174 5.52 -13.47 12.18
N ASP A 175 6.70 -13.67 11.59
CA ASP A 175 8.00 -13.38 12.21
C ASP A 175 8.15 -11.90 12.57
N LEU A 176 7.63 -11.01 11.73
CA LEU A 176 7.62 -9.57 11.97
C LEU A 176 6.61 -9.14 13.05
N LYS A 177 5.74 -10.05 13.50
CA LYS A 177 4.67 -9.82 14.49
C LYS A 177 3.68 -8.71 14.10
N ILE A 178 3.41 -8.58 12.80
CA ILE A 178 2.46 -7.60 12.24
C ILE A 178 1.14 -8.29 11.86
N ALA A 179 1.10 -9.63 11.90
CA ALA A 179 -0.09 -10.40 11.59
C ALA A 179 -1.31 -9.90 12.38
N THR A 180 -2.47 -9.90 11.74
CA THR A 180 -3.77 -9.81 12.41
C THR A 180 -4.35 -11.22 12.53
N PRO A 181 -5.29 -11.46 13.47
CA PRO A 181 -5.97 -12.75 13.59
C PRO A 181 -6.56 -13.22 12.25
N GLN A 182 -7.11 -12.29 11.47
CA GLN A 182 -7.67 -12.57 10.14
C GLN A 182 -6.62 -13.11 9.16
N ILE A 183 -5.41 -12.53 9.13
CA ILE A 183 -4.33 -12.97 8.23
C ILE A 183 -3.88 -14.39 8.59
N ILE A 184 -3.84 -14.73 9.88
CA ILE A 184 -3.50 -16.09 10.32
C ILE A 184 -4.59 -17.09 9.90
N ILE A 185 -5.86 -16.71 10.04
CA ILE A 185 -6.98 -17.55 9.57
C ILE A 185 -6.90 -17.75 8.06
N ASN A 186 -6.68 -16.69 7.28
CA ASN A 186 -6.52 -16.79 5.82
C ASN A 186 -5.35 -17.71 5.45
N TYR A 187 -4.18 -17.56 6.12
CA TYR A 187 -3.03 -18.42 5.89
C TYR A 187 -3.34 -19.89 6.15
N ALA A 188 -4.02 -20.19 7.26
CA ALA A 188 -4.36 -21.55 7.60
C ALA A 188 -5.42 -22.14 6.65
N LEU A 189 -6.38 -21.35 6.16
CA LEU A 189 -7.32 -21.74 5.12
C LEU A 189 -6.61 -22.05 3.80
N PHE A 190 -5.67 -21.21 3.37
CA PHE A 190 -4.84 -21.44 2.18
C PHE A 190 -4.05 -22.77 2.28
N LEU A 191 -3.50 -23.07 3.45
CA LEU A 191 -2.81 -24.34 3.70
C LEU A 191 -3.76 -25.55 3.67
N GLU A 192 -4.97 -25.41 4.20
CA GLU A 192 -6.01 -26.44 4.15
C GLU A 192 -6.42 -26.74 2.70
N GLU A 193 -6.63 -25.71 1.87
CA GLU A 193 -6.99 -25.86 0.45
C GLU A 193 -5.92 -26.61 -0.35
N ASN A 194 -4.65 -26.43 0.01
CA ASN A 194 -3.52 -27.12 -0.58
C ASN A 194 -3.21 -28.50 0.06
N ASN A 195 -4.09 -29.02 0.93
CA ASN A 195 -3.96 -30.28 1.66
C ASN A 195 -2.78 -30.36 2.67
N PHE A 196 -2.19 -29.23 3.08
CA PHE A 196 -1.14 -29.16 4.09
C PHE A 196 -1.72 -28.98 5.51
N PHE A 197 -2.47 -29.97 5.98
CA PHE A 197 -3.20 -29.88 7.26
C PHE A 197 -2.29 -29.72 8.48
N GLU A 198 -1.15 -30.42 8.52
CA GLU A 198 -0.21 -30.30 9.65
C GLU A 198 0.39 -28.90 9.78
N GLU A 199 0.70 -28.26 8.65
CA GLU A 199 1.21 -26.89 8.63
C GLU A 199 0.12 -25.89 8.98
N ALA A 200 -1.13 -26.13 8.55
CA ALA A 200 -2.27 -25.31 8.92
C ALA A 200 -2.47 -25.28 10.45
N PHE A 201 -2.40 -26.45 11.09
CA PHE A 201 -2.50 -26.53 12.56
C PHE A 201 -1.33 -25.84 13.27
N LYS A 202 -0.10 -25.97 12.77
CA LYS A 202 1.05 -25.21 13.30
C LYS A 202 0.85 -23.70 13.17
N ALA A 203 0.28 -23.24 12.06
CA ALA A 203 -0.03 -21.82 11.86
C ALA A 203 -1.07 -21.31 12.87
N TYR A 204 -2.12 -22.09 13.15
CA TYR A 204 -3.10 -21.76 14.19
C TYR A 204 -2.48 -21.74 15.59
N GLU A 205 -1.69 -22.74 15.97
CA GLU A 205 -0.99 -22.78 17.27
C GLU A 205 -0.05 -21.59 17.44
N HIS A 206 0.69 -21.26 16.39
CA HIS A 206 1.58 -20.10 16.40
C HIS A 206 0.78 -18.80 16.53
N GLY A 207 -0.34 -18.66 15.84
CA GLY A 207 -1.25 -17.52 16.00
C GLY A 207 -1.83 -17.37 17.39
N VAL A 208 -2.22 -18.48 18.02
CA VAL A 208 -2.68 -18.49 19.42
C VAL A 208 -1.58 -18.03 20.38
N SER A 209 -0.32 -18.41 20.12
CA SER A 209 0.81 -17.98 20.95
C SER A 209 1.12 -16.48 20.84
N LEU A 210 0.79 -15.87 19.69
CA LEU A 210 1.07 -14.47 19.40
C LEU A 210 0.02 -13.52 19.98
N PHE A 211 -1.26 -13.90 19.95
CA PHE A 211 -2.35 -13.04 20.41
C PHE A 211 -2.76 -13.35 21.86
N LYS A 212 -3.32 -12.34 22.53
CA LYS A 212 -3.96 -12.49 23.84
C LYS A 212 -5.47 -12.29 23.70
N TRP A 213 -6.22 -12.85 24.64
CA TRP A 213 -7.67 -12.66 24.74
C TRP A 213 -8.01 -11.15 24.72
N PRO A 214 -9.06 -10.68 24.01
CA PRO A 214 -10.13 -11.40 23.29
C PRO A 214 -9.85 -11.87 21.86
N HIS A 215 -8.80 -11.37 21.20
CA HIS A 215 -8.57 -11.59 19.75
C HIS A 215 -8.23 -13.03 19.36
N VAL A 216 -7.85 -13.86 20.33
CA VAL A 216 -7.56 -15.29 20.13
C VAL A 216 -8.84 -16.10 19.95
N PHE A 217 -9.99 -15.59 20.39
CA PHE A 217 -11.26 -16.33 20.38
C PHE A 217 -11.63 -16.82 18.97
N ASP A 218 -11.50 -15.95 17.98
CA ASP A 218 -11.84 -16.28 16.58
C ASP A 218 -10.90 -17.34 16.00
N ILE A 219 -9.61 -17.29 16.38
CA ILE A 219 -8.60 -18.28 15.98
C ILE A 219 -8.89 -19.64 16.62
N TRP A 220 -9.21 -19.67 17.92
CA TRP A 220 -9.58 -20.92 18.60
C TRP A 220 -10.87 -21.52 18.04
N ASN A 221 -11.87 -20.69 17.77
CA ASN A 221 -13.16 -21.15 17.27
C ASN A 221 -13.02 -21.79 15.88
N THR A 222 -12.26 -21.15 14.98
CA THR A 222 -11.95 -21.70 13.66
C THR A 222 -11.11 -22.97 13.76
N TYR A 223 -10.03 -22.95 14.54
CA TYR A 223 -9.17 -24.12 14.80
C TYR A 223 -9.96 -25.33 15.31
N LEU A 224 -10.75 -25.17 16.38
CA LEU A 224 -11.50 -26.27 17.01
C LEU A 224 -12.59 -26.80 16.08
N THR A 225 -13.32 -25.92 15.39
CA THR A 225 -14.36 -26.35 14.43
C THR A 225 -13.77 -27.18 13.30
N LYS A 226 -12.59 -26.80 12.80
CA LYS A 226 -11.89 -27.50 11.73
C LYS A 226 -11.26 -28.81 12.20
N PHE A 227 -10.68 -28.82 13.40
CA PHE A 227 -10.12 -30.02 14.03
C PHE A 227 -11.21 -31.09 14.25
N ILE A 228 -12.36 -30.69 14.80
CA ILE A 228 -13.50 -31.59 15.03
C ILE A 228 -13.98 -32.17 13.70
N LYS A 229 -14.21 -31.35 12.65
CA LYS A 229 -14.67 -31.84 11.34
C LYS A 229 -13.76 -32.88 10.68
N ARG A 230 -12.47 -32.94 11.05
CA ARG A 230 -11.48 -33.81 10.40
C ARG A 230 -11.21 -35.10 11.17
N TYR A 231 -11.22 -35.03 12.49
CA TYR A 231 -10.83 -36.14 13.38
C TYR A 231 -12.02 -36.79 14.11
N VAL A 232 -13.22 -36.20 14.07
CA VAL A 232 -14.46 -36.72 14.66
C VAL A 232 -15.48 -36.93 13.54
#